data_AF-A0A811SED2-F1
#
_entry.id   AF-A0A811SED2-F1
#
_cell.length_a   1.000
_cell.length_b   1.000
_cell.length_c   1.000
_cell.angle_alpha   90.00
_cell.angle_beta   90.00
_cell.angle_gamma   90.00
#
_symmetry.space_group_name_H-M   'P 1'
#
loop_
_entity.id
_entity.type
_entity.pdbx_description
1 polymer ?
#
loop_
_entity_poly.entity_id
_entity_poly.type
_entity_poly.pdbx_seq_one_letter_code
_entity_poly.pdbx_strand_id
1 'polypeptide(L)'
;MSGWSSLARARTGVELARPRSRSRRPGGAPPSASAGRTLARGGQERSRVAREVDHLLRAGFPNYVKGARFAGPFTDLLGSGIFLADGRLWSLQRKLASYSFSSRSLRRFSGRVLRAHLHRRLLPLLATAADAGVAVDLQDVLKRFAFDNICGVTFGVKASTLLELGEEDGGGRGRRRRHDAFFKAFDAARARGGGRRGVGSERQLYEAIRVVDEDVAAIMEERPRGHGDDEQHLLSRFAAAMVEDKGSELDAMFRSPEAKRRFLRDIVVSFVLARKDTMSSARTWFFWLLAANSRCERRVYEEAASLSLHGHGDDHGVDDVDGGGYNELRGMHYLHAPITEAMRLYPPVPINSRAAAVGDVLPDGTTVHGGWFSDYCAYAMGRMPQLWDDDCREFRPERWLDGGGEFVAVDAARYPVFHAARGRASGRRWRMCR
;
A
#
# COMPACT_ATOMS: atom_id res chain seq x y z
N MET A 1 20.48 -30.28 -6.68
CA MET A 1 19.03 -30.48 -6.89
C MET A 1 18.65 -31.89 -6.43
N SER A 2 18.15 -32.01 -5.20
CA SER A 2 17.39 -33.16 -4.63
C SER A 2 17.67 -33.19 -3.12
N GLY A 3 16.79 -32.60 -2.30
CA GLY A 3 16.98 -32.56 -0.84
C GLY A 3 15.99 -31.71 -0.06
N TRP A 4 15.20 -30.86 -0.74
CA TRP A 4 14.27 -29.92 -0.11
C TRP A 4 12.82 -30.45 0.05
N SER A 5 12.55 -31.71 -0.30
CA SER A 5 11.17 -32.22 -0.42
C SER A 5 10.66 -33.02 0.79
N SER A 6 11.49 -33.32 1.79
CA SER A 6 11.13 -34.30 2.84
C SER A 6 10.90 -33.75 4.26
N LEU A 7 11.13 -32.45 4.52
CA LEU A 7 11.00 -31.88 5.88
C LEU A 7 9.70 -31.11 6.16
N ALA A 8 8.86 -30.84 5.15
CA ALA A 8 7.61 -30.09 5.32
C ALA A 8 6.39 -30.94 5.68
N ARG A 9 6.54 -32.24 5.99
CA ARG A 9 5.41 -33.17 6.18
C ARG A 9 5.23 -33.73 7.59
N ALA A 10 5.98 -33.25 8.58
CA ALA A 10 5.88 -33.72 9.95
C ALA A 10 5.86 -32.56 10.95
N ARG A 11 4.68 -31.96 11.15
CA ARG A 11 4.19 -31.27 12.37
C ARG A 11 3.19 -30.18 11.97
N THR A 12 1.92 -30.58 11.86
CA THR A 12 0.74 -29.76 12.19
C THR A 12 -0.46 -30.69 12.07
N GLY A 13 -0.89 -31.25 13.20
CA GLY A 13 -2.10 -32.07 13.29
C GLY A 13 -3.34 -31.19 13.20
N VAL A 14 -3.67 -30.76 11.97
CA VAL A 14 -4.98 -30.19 11.64
C VAL A 14 -5.54 -31.03 10.50
N GLU A 15 -6.32 -32.03 10.87
CA GLU A 15 -7.00 -32.94 9.96
C GLU A 15 -8.15 -32.20 9.27
N LEU A 16 -7.94 -31.77 8.02
CA LEU A 16 -9.01 -31.27 7.17
C LEU A 16 -9.94 -32.42 6.80
N ALA A 17 -11.17 -32.37 7.31
CA ALA A 17 -12.22 -33.35 7.08
C ALA A 17 -12.41 -33.64 5.58
N ARG A 18 -12.19 -34.91 5.19
CA ARG A 18 -12.50 -35.42 3.86
C ARG A 18 -14.03 -35.49 3.66
N PRO A 19 -14.58 -35.01 2.54
CA PRO A 19 -16.01 -35.19 2.27
C PRO A 19 -16.30 -36.66 1.92
N ARG A 20 -17.31 -37.23 2.59
CA ARG A 20 -17.82 -38.59 2.38
C ARG A 20 -18.30 -38.77 0.93
N SER A 21 -17.81 -39.81 0.27
CA SER A 21 -18.31 -40.30 -1.01
C SER A 21 -19.75 -40.79 -0.85
N ARG A 22 -20.69 -40.20 -1.61
CA ARG A 22 -22.01 -40.80 -1.86
C ARG A 22 -22.02 -41.41 -3.25
N SER A 23 -22.43 -42.67 -3.30
CA SER A 23 -22.54 -43.53 -4.48
C SER A 23 -23.44 -42.94 -5.58
N ARG A 24 -22.95 -42.97 -6.83
CA ARG A 24 -23.74 -42.73 -8.05
C ARG A 24 -24.71 -43.89 -8.31
N ARG A 25 -25.97 -43.58 -8.63
CA ARG A 25 -26.84 -44.40 -9.49
C ARG A 25 -26.96 -43.70 -10.87
N PRO A 26 -27.11 -44.44 -11.99
CA PRO A 26 -27.08 -43.87 -13.33
C PRO A 26 -28.48 -43.53 -13.85
N GLY A 27 -28.55 -42.56 -14.78
CA GLY A 27 -29.69 -42.43 -15.70
C GLY A 27 -30.26 -41.01 -15.81
N GLY A 28 -30.10 -40.38 -16.97
CA GLY A 28 -30.79 -39.16 -17.35
C GLY A 28 -29.91 -38.21 -18.17
N ALA A 29 -30.01 -38.28 -19.50
CA ALA A 29 -29.35 -37.34 -20.42
C ALA A 29 -29.82 -35.89 -20.18
N PRO A 30 -28.95 -34.87 -20.26
CA PRO A 30 -29.38 -33.48 -20.15
C PRO A 30 -29.79 -32.91 -21.53
N PRO A 31 -30.83 -32.08 -21.60
CA PRO A 31 -31.15 -31.35 -22.82
C PRO A 31 -30.17 -30.20 -23.04
N SER A 32 -29.74 -30.05 -24.29
CA SER A 32 -28.96 -28.94 -24.80
C SER A 32 -29.76 -27.63 -24.78
N ALA A 33 -29.34 -26.64 -23.98
CA ALA A 33 -29.41 -25.18 -24.25
C ALA A 33 -29.38 -24.37 -22.93
N SER A 34 -28.27 -23.70 -22.62
CA SER A 34 -28.28 -22.49 -21.73
C SER A 34 -26.97 -21.69 -21.65
N ALA A 35 -25.87 -22.11 -22.30
CA ALA A 35 -24.58 -21.42 -22.19
C ALA A 35 -24.59 -19.93 -22.59
N GLY A 36 -25.47 -19.51 -23.50
CA GLY A 36 -25.54 -18.13 -23.98
C GLY A 36 -26.21 -17.11 -23.04
N ARG A 37 -27.11 -17.53 -22.13
CA ARG A 37 -27.82 -16.59 -21.23
C ARG A 37 -27.02 -16.27 -19.96
N THR A 38 -26.19 -17.20 -19.48
CA THR A 38 -25.35 -17.00 -18.29
C THR A 38 -24.20 -16.02 -18.56
N LEU A 39 -23.64 -16.04 -19.77
CA LEU A 39 -22.61 -15.07 -20.22
C LEU A 39 -23.15 -13.64 -20.33
N ALA A 40 -24.40 -13.46 -20.81
CA ALA A 40 -25.03 -12.14 -20.92
C ALA A 40 -25.41 -11.55 -19.55
N ARG A 41 -25.97 -12.36 -18.63
CA ARG A 41 -26.19 -11.95 -17.23
C ARG A 41 -24.87 -11.65 -16.53
N GLY A 42 -23.86 -12.50 -16.72
CA GLY A 42 -22.50 -12.29 -16.21
C GLY A 42 -21.87 -11.01 -16.72
N GLY A 43 -22.06 -10.65 -18.00
CA GLY A 43 -21.60 -9.37 -18.59
C GLY A 43 -22.31 -8.13 -18.01
N GLN A 44 -23.62 -8.21 -17.83
CA GLN A 44 -24.44 -7.11 -17.30
C GLN A 44 -24.23 -6.91 -15.78
N GLU A 45 -23.91 -7.99 -15.06
CA GLU A 45 -23.63 -8.00 -13.62
C GLU A 45 -22.15 -7.67 -13.30
N ARG A 46 -21.19 -8.11 -14.13
CA ARG A 46 -19.76 -7.65 -14.17
C ARG A 46 -19.67 -6.14 -14.11
N SER A 47 -20.59 -5.49 -14.83
CA SER A 47 -20.67 -4.05 -14.96
C SER A 47 -21.22 -3.37 -13.71
N ARG A 48 -22.08 -3.99 -12.89
CA ARG A 48 -22.84 -3.29 -11.83
C ARG A 48 -21.97 -2.90 -10.63
N VAL A 49 -21.31 -3.87 -9.98
CA VAL A 49 -20.45 -3.59 -8.80
C VAL A 49 -19.32 -2.63 -9.14
N ALA A 50 -18.70 -2.81 -10.32
CA ALA A 50 -17.68 -1.89 -10.80
C ALA A 50 -18.24 -0.48 -11.06
N ARG A 51 -19.45 -0.35 -11.62
CA ARG A 51 -20.12 0.96 -11.80
C ARG A 51 -20.37 1.67 -10.46
N GLU A 52 -20.76 0.95 -9.42
CA GLU A 52 -20.97 1.56 -8.10
C GLU A 52 -19.67 2.13 -7.53
N VAL A 53 -18.60 1.34 -7.55
CA VAL A 53 -17.29 1.81 -7.08
C VAL A 53 -16.78 2.95 -7.96
N ASP A 54 -17.05 2.92 -9.26
CA ASP A 54 -16.71 4.01 -10.16
C ASP A 54 -17.49 5.30 -9.83
N HIS A 55 -18.77 5.17 -9.49
CA HIS A 55 -19.59 6.30 -9.05
C HIS A 55 -19.00 6.93 -7.79
N LEU A 56 -18.72 6.13 -6.76
CA LEU A 56 -18.14 6.61 -5.50
C LEU A 56 -16.78 7.30 -5.69
N LEU A 57 -15.93 6.75 -6.57
CA LEU A 57 -14.53 7.17 -6.68
C LEU A 57 -14.28 8.21 -7.79
N ARG A 58 -15.14 8.29 -8.82
CA ARG A 58 -14.91 9.11 -10.01
C ARG A 58 -16.06 10.06 -10.33
N ALA A 59 -17.28 9.55 -10.46
CA ALA A 59 -18.43 10.34 -10.95
C ALA A 59 -18.99 11.25 -9.86
N GLY A 60 -19.33 10.68 -8.70
CA GLY A 60 -19.86 11.37 -7.52
C GLY A 60 -18.79 11.78 -6.49
N PHE A 61 -17.50 11.69 -6.82
CA PHE A 61 -16.39 11.91 -5.87
C PHE A 61 -16.53 13.15 -4.95
N PRO A 62 -16.98 14.34 -5.43
CA PRO A 62 -17.14 15.50 -4.56
C PRO A 62 -18.21 15.30 -3.46
N ASN A 63 -19.19 14.43 -3.68
CA ASN A 63 -20.24 14.10 -2.72
C ASN A 63 -19.77 13.07 -1.68
N TYR A 64 -18.86 12.17 -2.05
CA TYR A 64 -18.39 11.09 -1.17
C TYR A 64 -17.11 11.49 -0.40
N VAL A 65 -17.32 12.14 0.73
CA VAL A 65 -16.26 12.65 1.62
C VAL A 65 -15.79 11.58 2.61
N LYS A 66 -14.71 11.85 3.35
CA LYS A 66 -14.36 11.03 4.53
C LYS A 66 -15.37 11.26 5.64
N GLY A 67 -15.68 12.53 5.91
CA GLY A 67 -16.70 12.94 6.86
C GLY A 67 -16.29 12.79 8.32
N ALA A 68 -16.97 13.53 9.20
CA ALA A 68 -16.62 13.64 10.62
C ALA A 68 -16.64 12.30 11.37
N ARG A 69 -17.54 11.38 10.98
CA ARG A 69 -17.67 10.07 11.63
C ARG A 69 -16.46 9.17 11.38
N PHE A 70 -15.85 9.24 10.19
CA PHE A 70 -14.59 8.54 9.89
C PHE A 70 -13.39 9.28 10.49
N ALA A 71 -13.37 10.62 10.39
CA ALA A 71 -12.23 11.42 10.82
C ALA A 71 -12.08 11.47 12.35
N GLY A 72 -13.19 11.55 13.09
CA GLY A 72 -13.22 11.78 14.54
C GLY A 72 -12.28 10.87 15.34
N PRO A 73 -12.33 9.54 15.18
CA PRO A 73 -11.45 8.62 15.91
C PRO A 73 -9.95 8.88 15.70
N PHE A 74 -9.57 9.35 14.52
CA PHE A 74 -8.19 9.55 14.09
C PHE A 74 -7.73 11.01 14.19
N THR A 75 -8.58 11.97 14.56
CA THR A 75 -8.26 13.40 14.58
C THR A 75 -7.03 13.72 15.45
N ASP A 76 -6.90 13.08 16.62
CA ASP A 76 -5.75 13.32 17.52
C ASP A 76 -4.42 12.81 16.93
N LEU A 77 -4.48 11.75 16.11
CA LEU A 77 -3.29 11.15 15.50
C LEU A 77 -2.94 11.75 14.15
N LEU A 78 -3.92 12.01 13.27
CA LEU A 78 -3.70 12.43 11.88
C LEU A 78 -3.98 13.91 11.66
N GLY A 79 -4.66 14.59 12.59
CA GLY A 79 -5.00 16.01 12.52
C GLY A 79 -5.59 16.42 11.17
N SER A 80 -4.97 17.40 10.52
CA SER A 80 -5.36 17.92 9.20
C SER A 80 -4.67 17.18 8.03
N GLY A 81 -4.11 16.01 8.28
CA GLY A 81 -3.37 15.21 7.30
C GLY A 81 -4.22 14.68 6.14
N ILE A 82 -3.53 14.23 5.08
CA ILE A 82 -4.15 13.92 3.77
C ILE A 82 -5.21 12.82 3.80
N PHE A 83 -5.20 11.97 4.84
CA PHE A 83 -6.18 10.90 5.00
C PHE A 83 -7.51 11.33 5.62
N LEU A 84 -7.50 12.44 6.36
CA LEU A 84 -8.70 13.01 6.99
C LEU A 84 -9.17 14.29 6.30
N ALA A 85 -8.33 14.91 5.48
CA ALA A 85 -8.71 16.08 4.70
C ALA A 85 -9.77 15.74 3.65
N ASP A 86 -10.73 16.65 3.49
CA ASP A 86 -11.75 16.63 2.44
C ASP A 86 -11.65 17.90 1.56
N GLY A 87 -12.32 17.88 0.40
CA GLY A 87 -12.51 19.05 -0.46
C GLY A 87 -11.21 19.74 -0.91
N ARG A 88 -11.14 21.05 -0.67
CA ARG A 88 -10.06 21.91 -1.19
C ARG A 88 -8.73 21.63 -0.50
N LEU A 89 -8.73 21.43 0.82
CA LEU A 89 -7.52 21.09 1.57
C LEU A 89 -6.91 19.78 1.06
N TRP A 90 -7.73 18.74 0.86
CA TRP A 90 -7.27 17.48 0.28
C TRP A 90 -6.68 17.68 -1.12
N SER A 91 -7.34 18.49 -1.96
CA SER A 91 -6.90 18.76 -3.32
C SER A 91 -5.53 19.44 -3.35
N LEU A 92 -5.30 20.42 -2.47
CA LEU A 92 -4.01 21.11 -2.33
C LEU A 92 -2.90 20.16 -1.86
N GLN A 93 -3.16 19.39 -0.79
CA GLN A 93 -2.20 18.42 -0.27
C GLN A 93 -1.85 17.35 -1.32
N ARG A 94 -2.87 16.83 -2.02
CA ARG A 94 -2.68 15.82 -3.07
C ARG A 94 -1.90 16.39 -4.26
N LYS A 95 -2.18 17.64 -4.66
CA LYS A 95 -1.42 18.33 -5.71
C LYS A 95 0.06 18.40 -5.33
N LEU A 96 0.38 18.95 -4.14
CA LEU A 96 1.76 19.05 -3.66
C LEU A 96 2.46 17.69 -3.58
N ALA A 97 1.79 16.69 -3.01
CA ALA A 97 2.33 15.34 -2.92
C ALA A 97 2.58 14.71 -4.29
N SER A 98 1.64 14.86 -5.24
CA SER A 98 1.78 14.29 -6.58
C SER A 98 3.00 14.82 -7.33
N TYR A 99 3.33 16.11 -7.15
CA TYR A 99 4.54 16.70 -7.73
C TYR A 99 5.80 16.03 -7.19
N SER A 100 5.88 15.82 -5.87
CA SER A 100 7.01 15.12 -5.25
C SER A 100 7.20 13.72 -5.83
N PHE A 101 6.13 12.92 -5.95
CA PHE A 101 6.23 11.54 -6.47
C PHE A 101 6.41 11.43 -7.99
N SER A 102 6.19 12.51 -8.74
CA SER A 102 6.29 12.53 -10.21
C SER A 102 7.66 12.99 -10.73
N SER A 103 8.51 13.60 -9.89
CA SER A 103 9.78 14.17 -10.34
C SER A 103 10.82 13.08 -10.69
N ARG A 104 11.65 13.35 -11.70
CA ARG A 104 12.75 12.44 -12.10
C ARG A 104 13.80 12.34 -10.99
N SER A 105 14.09 13.47 -10.34
CA SER A 105 14.98 13.54 -9.17
C SER A 105 14.52 12.63 -8.03
N LEU A 106 13.25 12.68 -7.60
CA LEU A 106 12.81 11.83 -6.49
C LEU A 106 12.82 10.34 -6.86
N ARG A 107 12.55 9.96 -8.11
CA ARG A 107 12.70 8.56 -8.54
C ARG A 107 14.14 8.07 -8.42
N ARG A 108 15.11 8.89 -8.85
CA ARG A 108 16.54 8.58 -8.70
C ARG A 108 16.94 8.48 -7.23
N PHE A 109 16.56 9.48 -6.42
CA PHE A 109 16.81 9.50 -4.99
C PHE A 109 16.18 8.29 -4.28
N SER A 110 14.92 7.98 -4.58
CA SER A 110 14.22 6.81 -4.03
C SER A 110 14.93 5.50 -4.38
N GLY A 111 15.39 5.37 -5.63
CA GLY A 111 16.19 4.21 -6.07
C GLY A 111 17.49 4.08 -5.29
N ARG A 112 18.22 5.19 -5.10
CA ARG A 112 19.47 5.22 -4.31
C ARG A 112 19.23 4.82 -2.86
N VAL A 113 18.27 5.44 -2.18
CA VAL A 113 17.92 5.11 -0.78
C VAL A 113 17.50 3.65 -0.66
N LEU A 114 16.66 3.17 -1.56
CA LEU A 114 16.18 1.78 -1.56
C LEU A 114 17.32 0.78 -1.75
N ARG A 115 18.20 0.99 -2.74
CA ARG A 115 19.36 0.12 -2.99
C ARG A 115 20.32 0.15 -1.81
N ALA A 116 20.61 1.32 -1.25
CA ALA A 116 21.47 1.44 -0.08
C ALA A 116 20.91 0.66 1.12
N HIS A 117 19.61 0.78 1.41
CA HIS A 117 18.98 0.00 2.49
C HIS A 117 18.88 -1.49 2.18
N LEU A 118 18.69 -1.88 0.91
CA LEU A 118 18.71 -3.29 0.48
C LEU A 118 20.07 -3.92 0.75
N HIS A 119 21.14 -3.37 0.16
CA HIS A 119 22.47 -3.96 0.20
C HIS A 119 23.15 -3.84 1.56
N ARG A 120 22.93 -2.75 2.29
CA ARG A 120 23.61 -2.53 3.59
C ARG A 120 22.84 -3.09 4.78
N ARG A 121 21.57 -3.47 4.63
CA ARG A 121 20.72 -3.84 5.77
C ARG A 121 19.90 -5.09 5.53
N LEU A 122 18.99 -5.07 4.56
CA LEU A 122 18.05 -6.18 4.37
C LEU A 122 18.75 -7.47 3.92
N LEU A 123 19.63 -7.38 2.91
CA LEU A 123 20.34 -8.56 2.40
C LEU A 123 21.31 -9.15 3.43
N PRO A 124 22.16 -8.35 4.13
CA PRO A 124 23.01 -8.88 5.20
C PRO A 124 22.21 -9.57 6.31
N LEU A 125 21.10 -8.96 6.76
CA LEU A 125 20.23 -9.54 7.79
C LEU A 125 19.70 -10.92 7.38
N LEU A 126 19.21 -11.04 6.14
CA LEU A 126 18.68 -12.31 5.62
C LEU A 126 19.79 -13.33 5.38
N ALA A 127 20.98 -12.90 4.93
CA ALA A 127 22.14 -13.77 4.73
C ALA A 127 22.62 -14.36 6.07
N THR A 128 22.83 -13.53 7.10
CA THR A 128 23.22 -14.00 8.43
C THR A 128 22.21 -14.98 9.03
N ALA A 129 20.91 -14.71 8.88
CA ALA A 129 19.88 -15.64 9.34
C ALA A 129 19.89 -16.97 8.57
N ALA A 130 20.14 -16.92 7.26
CA ALA A 130 20.26 -18.11 6.42
C ALA A 130 21.49 -18.95 6.80
N ASP A 131 22.65 -18.32 6.99
CA ASP A 131 23.90 -18.99 7.40
C ASP A 131 23.75 -19.65 8.78
N ALA A 132 23.01 -19.02 9.69
CA ALA A 132 22.71 -19.55 11.02
C ALA A 132 21.54 -20.56 11.04
N GLY A 133 20.81 -20.74 9.94
CA GLY A 133 19.62 -21.59 9.87
C GLY A 133 18.45 -21.10 10.76
N VAL A 134 18.37 -19.80 11.03
CA VAL A 134 17.37 -19.20 11.94
C VAL A 134 16.17 -18.68 11.14
N ALA A 135 14.97 -18.99 11.61
CA ALA A 135 13.73 -18.45 11.03
C ALA A 135 13.58 -16.95 11.34
N VAL A 136 13.14 -16.19 10.34
CA VAL A 136 12.90 -14.74 10.46
C VAL A 136 11.43 -14.44 10.21
N ASP A 137 10.84 -13.59 11.06
CA ASP A 137 9.53 -13.00 10.78
C ASP A 137 9.68 -11.93 9.68
N LEU A 138 9.38 -12.34 8.45
CA LEU A 138 9.48 -11.47 7.28
C LEU A 138 8.52 -10.28 7.36
N GLN A 139 7.39 -10.39 8.06
CA GLN A 139 6.46 -9.28 8.22
C GLN A 139 7.09 -8.16 9.07
N ASP A 140 7.69 -8.52 10.20
CA ASP A 140 8.40 -7.56 11.07
C ASP A 140 9.57 -6.90 10.33
N VAL A 141 10.41 -7.70 9.66
CA VAL A 141 11.55 -7.18 8.87
C VAL A 141 11.08 -6.23 7.77
N LEU A 142 10.05 -6.58 7.00
CA LEU A 142 9.55 -5.74 5.91
C LEU A 142 8.88 -4.45 6.42
N LYS A 143 8.26 -4.45 7.61
CA LYS A 143 7.72 -3.25 8.27
C LYS A 143 8.83 -2.27 8.64
N ARG A 144 9.90 -2.76 9.29
CA ARG A 144 11.08 -1.93 9.64
C ARG A 144 11.77 -1.41 8.38
N PHE A 145 11.93 -2.26 7.36
CA PHE A 145 12.44 -1.84 6.06
C PHE A 145 11.57 -0.75 5.43
N ALA A 146 10.25 -0.88 5.46
CA ALA A 146 9.36 0.13 4.90
C ALA A 146 9.52 1.48 5.62
N PHE A 147 9.66 1.44 6.94
CA PHE A 147 9.86 2.62 7.78
C PHE A 147 11.18 3.35 7.46
N ASP A 148 12.30 2.62 7.41
CA ASP A 148 13.59 3.21 7.05
C ASP A 148 13.54 3.87 5.66
N ASN A 149 12.90 3.21 4.70
CA ASN A 149 12.76 3.73 3.34
C ASN A 149 11.87 4.97 3.25
N ILE A 150 10.70 5.01 3.91
CA ILE A 150 9.87 6.22 3.89
C ILE A 150 10.59 7.39 4.54
N CYS A 151 11.28 7.17 5.66
CA CYS A 151 11.99 8.25 6.35
C CYS A 151 13.11 8.84 5.48
N GLY A 152 13.90 7.99 4.83
CA GLY A 152 14.94 8.42 3.90
C GLY A 152 14.37 9.13 2.67
N VAL A 153 13.38 8.53 2.00
CA VAL A 153 12.83 9.04 0.74
C VAL A 153 12.02 10.32 0.93
N THR A 154 11.24 10.41 2.00
CA THR A 154 10.23 11.45 2.16
C THR A 154 10.72 12.64 2.97
N PHE A 155 11.62 12.40 3.94
CA PHE A 155 12.10 13.46 4.84
C PHE A 155 13.60 13.74 4.68
N GLY A 156 14.34 12.93 3.90
CA GLY A 156 15.78 13.07 3.76
C GLY A 156 16.55 12.62 5.01
N VAL A 157 15.88 11.96 5.95
CA VAL A 157 16.45 11.55 7.24
C VAL A 157 16.94 10.10 7.15
N LYS A 158 18.20 9.87 7.58
CA LYS A 158 18.76 8.51 7.70
C LYS A 158 18.17 7.82 8.94
N ALA A 159 16.97 7.25 8.80
CA ALA A 159 16.41 6.36 9.83
C ALA A 159 17.11 4.99 9.75
N SER A 160 17.45 4.42 10.91
CA SER A 160 18.13 3.13 11.03
C SER A 160 17.42 2.22 12.03
N THR A 161 16.39 1.52 11.58
CA THR A 161 15.62 0.57 12.41
C THR A 161 15.90 -0.90 12.07
N LEU A 162 16.56 -1.17 10.94
CA LEU A 162 16.89 -2.53 10.49
C LEU A 162 18.22 -3.11 10.97
N LEU A 163 19.20 -2.27 11.33
CA LEU A 163 20.56 -2.73 11.68
C LEU A 163 20.67 -3.33 13.09
N GLU A 164 19.60 -3.31 13.88
CA GLU A 164 19.64 -3.57 15.31
C GLU A 164 19.11 -4.96 15.69
N LEU A 165 19.45 -5.99 14.90
CA LEU A 165 19.39 -7.38 15.37
C LEU A 165 20.60 -7.77 16.23
N GLY A 166 21.59 -6.88 16.40
CA GLY A 166 22.86 -7.16 17.10
C GLY A 166 23.25 -6.23 18.25
N GLU A 167 22.58 -5.09 18.48
CA GLU A 167 22.96 -4.15 19.54
C GLU A 167 21.86 -4.03 20.61
N GLU A 168 22.11 -4.65 21.77
CA GLU A 168 21.31 -4.47 22.99
C GLU A 168 21.58 -3.14 23.71
N ASP A 169 22.33 -2.22 23.10
CA ASP A 169 22.58 -0.90 23.68
C ASP A 169 21.36 0.02 23.55
N GLY A 170 21.17 0.87 24.56
CA GLY A 170 19.95 1.65 24.83
C GLY A 170 19.40 2.50 23.68
N GLY A 171 20.21 2.78 22.65
CA GLY A 171 19.78 3.44 21.42
C GLY A 171 18.78 2.63 20.58
N GLY A 172 18.97 1.30 20.48
CA GLY A 172 18.14 0.44 19.64
C GLY A 172 16.81 0.04 20.27
N ARG A 173 16.77 -0.12 21.60
CA ARG A 173 15.50 -0.20 22.35
C ARG A 173 14.68 1.07 22.19
N GLY A 174 15.33 2.23 22.15
CA GLY A 174 14.69 3.52 21.91
C GLY A 174 14.05 3.62 20.52
N ARG A 175 14.74 3.19 19.45
CA ARG A 175 14.21 3.24 18.06
C ARG A 175 13.18 2.16 17.76
N ARG A 176 13.28 0.98 18.39
CA ARG A 176 12.24 -0.05 18.33
C ARG A 176 10.94 0.38 19.03
N ARG A 177 11.04 1.03 20.20
CA ARG A 177 9.88 1.65 20.89
C ARG A 177 9.17 2.69 20.01
N ARG A 178 9.94 3.48 19.25
CA ARG A 178 9.45 4.49 18.29
C ARG A 178 8.63 3.88 17.15
N HIS A 179 9.16 2.82 16.52
CA HIS A 179 8.44 2.08 15.48
C HIS A 179 7.08 1.52 15.93
N ASP A 180 7.01 1.00 17.15
CA ASP A 180 5.80 0.37 17.71
C ASP A 180 4.75 1.39 18.16
N ALA A 181 5.15 2.63 18.48
CA ALA A 181 4.25 3.69 18.91
C ALA A 181 3.26 4.09 17.81
N PHE A 182 3.71 4.22 16.55
CA PHE A 182 2.82 4.51 15.42
C PHE A 182 1.69 3.48 15.28
N PHE A 183 2.00 2.19 15.48
CA PHE A 183 1.00 1.10 15.42
C PHE A 183 0.02 1.16 16.59
N LYS A 184 0.55 1.28 17.80
CA LYS A 184 -0.28 1.39 19.02
C LYS A 184 -1.22 2.58 18.93
N ALA A 185 -0.76 3.73 18.42
CA ALA A 185 -1.59 4.90 18.22
C ALA A 185 -2.71 4.64 17.20
N PHE A 186 -2.38 4.03 16.05
CA PHE A 186 -3.38 3.74 15.02
C PHE A 186 -4.43 2.71 15.50
N ASP A 187 -4.00 1.63 16.14
CA ASP A 187 -4.89 0.60 16.67
C ASP A 187 -5.77 1.14 17.81
N ALA A 188 -5.20 1.97 18.71
CA ALA A 188 -5.96 2.61 19.78
C ALA A 188 -6.98 3.62 19.23
N ALA A 189 -6.62 4.41 18.21
CA ALA A 189 -7.55 5.31 17.52
C ALA A 189 -8.71 4.53 16.87
N ARG A 190 -8.42 3.41 16.21
CA ARG A 190 -9.43 2.52 15.64
C ARG A 190 -10.35 1.92 16.71
N ALA A 191 -9.78 1.45 17.83
CA ALA A 191 -10.55 0.88 18.94
C ALA A 191 -11.52 1.90 19.55
N ARG A 192 -11.10 3.17 19.68
CA ARG A 192 -11.93 4.28 20.14
C ARG A 192 -13.13 4.53 19.23
N GLY A 193 -12.91 4.48 17.91
CA GLY A 193 -13.97 4.64 16.91
C GLY A 193 -15.00 3.51 16.88
N GLY A 194 -14.62 2.30 17.30
CA GLY A 194 -15.48 1.12 17.37
C GLY A 194 -16.36 1.03 18.64
N GLY A 195 -16.45 2.08 19.45
CA GLY A 195 -17.30 2.11 20.65
C GLY A 195 -16.74 1.36 21.86
N ARG A 196 -15.51 0.80 21.79
CA ARG A 196 -14.80 0.24 22.95
C ARG A 196 -14.15 1.38 23.75
N ARG A 197 -14.98 2.20 24.40
CA ARG A 197 -14.51 3.23 25.34
C ARG A 197 -14.15 2.57 26.66
N GLY A 198 -12.89 2.14 26.79
CA GLY A 198 -12.33 1.63 28.03
C GLY A 198 -11.33 2.65 28.59
N VAL A 199 -11.43 2.93 29.90
CA VAL A 199 -10.39 3.69 30.63
C VAL A 199 -9.07 2.94 30.45
N GLY A 200 -8.18 3.47 29.61
CA GLY A 200 -6.92 2.82 29.24
C GLY A 200 -6.55 2.98 27.76
N SER A 201 -7.49 2.82 26.82
CA SER A 201 -7.19 2.96 25.38
C SER A 201 -6.90 4.41 24.99
N GLU A 202 -7.53 5.38 25.66
CA GLU A 202 -7.26 6.81 25.44
C GLU A 202 -5.89 7.22 26.00
N ARG A 203 -5.54 6.75 27.20
CA ARG A 203 -4.20 6.97 27.78
C ARG A 203 -3.12 6.36 26.90
N GLN A 204 -3.31 5.12 26.44
CA GLN A 204 -2.40 4.46 25.50
C GLN A 204 -2.29 5.22 24.16
N LEU A 205 -3.39 5.75 23.65
CA LEU A 205 -3.40 6.59 22.46
C LEU A 205 -2.55 7.85 22.67
N TYR A 206 -2.76 8.59 23.76
CA TYR A 206 -1.99 9.80 24.05
C TYR A 206 -0.51 9.52 24.32
N GLU A 207 -0.18 8.44 25.05
CA GLU A 207 1.20 8.02 25.27
C GLU A 207 1.89 7.65 23.93
N ALA A 208 1.18 6.94 23.05
CA ALA A 208 1.70 6.59 21.73
C ALA A 208 1.83 7.81 20.81
N ILE A 209 0.85 8.72 20.81
CA ILE A 209 0.91 9.99 20.07
C ILE A 209 2.09 10.84 20.55
N ARG A 210 2.35 10.90 21.86
CA ARG A 210 3.49 11.65 22.39
C ARG A 210 4.83 11.16 21.83
N VAL A 211 5.02 9.84 21.78
CA VAL A 211 6.23 9.24 21.18
C VAL A 211 6.31 9.56 19.68
N VAL A 212 5.17 9.49 18.97
CA VAL A 212 5.10 9.91 17.56
C VAL A 212 5.47 11.38 17.38
N ASP A 213 5.00 12.26 18.26
CA ASP A 213 5.27 13.70 18.18
C ASP A 213 6.74 14.03 18.44
N GLU A 214 7.37 13.35 19.41
CA GLU A 214 8.80 13.44 19.67
C GLU A 214 9.62 13.01 18.44
N ASP A 215 9.21 11.92 17.78
CA ASP A 215 9.87 11.43 16.56
C ASP A 215 9.73 12.39 15.38
N VAL A 216 8.53 12.91 15.18
CA VAL A 216 8.25 13.84 14.10
C VAL A 216 9.01 15.15 14.32
N ALA A 217 9.11 15.62 15.57
CA ALA A 217 9.92 16.77 15.91
C ALA A 217 11.39 16.55 15.54
N ALA A 218 11.98 15.40 15.90
CA ALA A 218 13.34 15.05 15.52
C ALA A 218 13.53 15.00 13.99
N ILE A 219 12.60 14.38 13.26
CA ILE A 219 12.62 14.36 11.78
C ILE A 219 12.57 15.77 11.19
N MET A 220 11.75 16.65 11.78
CA MET A 220 11.61 18.04 11.33
C MET A 220 12.86 18.88 11.65
N GLU A 221 13.59 18.56 12.72
CA GLU A 221 14.84 19.23 13.12
C GLU A 221 16.06 18.76 12.31
N GLU A 222 16.20 17.45 12.10
CA GLU A 222 17.29 16.83 11.32
C GLU A 222 17.19 17.09 9.81
N ARG A 223 16.06 17.64 9.35
CA ARG A 223 15.85 17.98 7.95
C ARG A 223 16.92 18.98 7.48
N PRO A 224 17.56 18.74 6.32
CA PRO A 224 18.48 19.72 5.72
C PRO A 224 17.78 21.06 5.50
N ARG A 225 18.28 22.11 6.16
CA ARG A 225 17.84 23.51 5.95
C ARG A 225 18.68 24.11 4.83
N GLY A 226 18.14 24.05 3.61
CA GLY A 226 18.76 24.58 2.39
C GLY A 226 19.65 23.56 1.66
N HIS A 227 19.64 23.68 0.32
CA HIS A 227 20.64 23.31 -0.71
C HIS A 227 19.94 22.76 -1.97
N GLY A 228 20.14 23.47 -3.09
CA GLY A 228 19.99 22.99 -4.47
C GLY A 228 18.55 22.76 -4.96
N ASP A 229 18.23 23.32 -6.12
CA ASP A 229 16.96 23.13 -6.83
C ASP A 229 16.66 21.66 -7.19
N ASP A 230 17.64 20.76 -7.03
CA ASP A 230 17.63 19.40 -7.58
C ASP A 230 17.17 18.29 -6.61
N GLU A 231 17.00 18.52 -5.30
CA GLU A 231 16.62 17.47 -4.33
C GLU A 231 15.52 17.89 -3.32
N GLN A 232 14.44 18.52 -3.80
CA GLN A 232 13.34 18.94 -2.92
C GLN A 232 12.54 17.74 -2.36
N HIS A 233 12.84 17.34 -1.11
CA HIS A 233 12.06 16.36 -0.33
C HIS A 233 10.58 16.77 -0.17
N LEU A 234 9.69 15.79 0.05
CA LEU A 234 8.24 16.03 0.19
C LEU A 234 7.94 17.08 1.26
N LEU A 235 8.51 16.90 2.46
CA LEU A 235 8.30 17.82 3.58
C LEU A 235 8.85 19.22 3.28
N SER A 236 9.93 19.33 2.51
CA SER A 236 10.46 20.62 2.07
C SER A 236 9.48 21.39 1.21
N ARG A 237 8.79 20.71 0.30
CA ARG A 237 7.78 21.34 -0.57
C ARG A 237 6.54 21.77 0.20
N PHE A 238 6.09 20.96 1.16
CA PHE A 238 5.02 21.36 2.06
C PHE A 238 5.42 22.58 2.92
N ALA A 239 6.66 22.62 3.43
CA ALA A 239 7.13 23.78 4.19
C ALA A 239 7.26 25.04 3.32
N ALA A 240 7.82 24.93 2.10
CA ALA A 240 7.94 26.04 1.15
C ALA A 240 6.57 26.64 0.80
N ALA A 241 5.58 25.79 0.50
CA ALA A 241 4.21 26.22 0.22
C ALA A 241 3.53 26.97 1.40
N MET A 242 4.06 26.83 2.62
CA MET A 242 3.52 27.45 3.84
C MET A 242 4.32 28.67 4.31
N VAL A 243 5.58 28.84 3.86
CA VAL A 243 6.52 29.84 4.40
C VAL A 243 7.04 30.80 3.32
N GLU A 244 7.29 30.30 2.12
CA GLU A 244 7.93 31.05 1.03
C GLU A 244 6.90 31.70 0.10
N ASP A 245 5.73 31.08 -0.07
CA ASP A 245 4.60 31.62 -0.85
C ASP A 245 3.61 32.36 0.06
N LYS A 246 4.03 33.53 0.58
CA LYS A 246 3.15 34.39 1.41
C LYS A 246 1.91 34.76 0.60
N GLY A 247 0.73 34.35 1.08
CA GLY A 247 -0.54 34.50 0.34
C GLY A 247 -0.98 33.25 -0.43
N SER A 248 -0.25 32.13 -0.35
CA SER A 248 -0.73 30.85 -0.84
C SER A 248 -2.01 30.44 -0.11
N GLU A 249 -2.83 29.63 -0.79
CA GLU A 249 -4.09 29.17 -0.20
C GLU A 249 -3.88 28.34 1.08
N LEU A 250 -2.77 27.60 1.18
CA LEU A 250 -2.41 26.86 2.39
C LEU A 250 -1.91 27.76 3.51
N ASP A 251 -1.15 28.80 3.19
CA ASP A 251 -0.74 29.85 4.15
C ASP A 251 -1.97 30.54 4.76
N ALA A 252 -2.96 30.89 3.93
CA ALA A 252 -4.22 31.48 4.37
C ALA A 252 -5.06 30.55 5.27
N MET A 253 -5.00 29.23 5.04
CA MET A 253 -5.67 28.22 5.86
C MET A 253 -5.00 28.04 7.23
N PHE A 254 -3.68 28.28 7.36
CA PHE A 254 -2.91 28.05 8.58
C PHE A 254 -2.04 29.27 8.93
N ARG A 255 -2.65 30.29 9.54
CA ARG A 255 -2.04 31.61 9.72
C ARG A 255 -0.95 31.69 10.80
N SER A 256 -1.08 30.93 11.89
CA SER A 256 -0.11 31.00 12.99
C SER A 256 1.08 30.06 12.78
N PRO A 257 2.30 30.41 13.24
CA PRO A 257 3.45 29.51 13.18
C PRO A 257 3.19 28.13 13.80
N GLU A 258 2.41 28.08 14.87
CA GLU A 258 2.01 26.83 15.56
C GLU A 258 1.09 25.99 14.69
N ALA A 259 0.12 26.61 14.02
CA ALA A 259 -0.78 25.93 13.11
C ALA A 259 -0.02 25.33 11.91
N LYS A 260 0.96 26.08 11.36
CA LYS A 260 1.84 25.58 10.29
C LYS A 260 2.69 24.39 10.75
N ARG A 261 3.27 24.48 11.95
CA ARG A 261 4.08 23.40 12.53
C ARG A 261 3.23 22.13 12.75
N ARG A 262 2.03 22.28 13.32
CA ARG A 262 1.09 21.17 13.51
C ARG A 262 0.69 20.53 12.18
N PHE A 263 0.40 21.34 11.17
CA PHE A 263 0.08 20.85 9.84
C PHE A 263 1.23 20.04 9.22
N LEU A 264 2.47 20.52 9.30
CA LEU A 264 3.63 19.77 8.81
C LEU A 264 3.80 18.44 9.55
N ARG A 265 3.59 18.43 10.87
CA ARG A 265 3.58 17.20 11.68
C ARG A 265 2.52 16.22 11.17
N ASP A 266 1.31 16.69 10.91
CA ASP A 266 0.19 15.85 10.42
C ASP A 266 0.49 15.24 9.03
N ILE A 267 1.19 16.00 8.17
CA ILE A 267 1.70 15.50 6.89
C ILE A 267 2.73 14.39 7.11
N VAL A 268 3.73 14.60 7.99
CA VAL A 268 4.76 13.57 8.29
C VAL A 268 4.10 12.28 8.78
N VAL A 269 3.24 12.36 9.79
CA VAL A 269 2.55 11.19 10.36
C VAL A 269 1.72 10.48 9.29
N SER A 270 0.99 11.23 8.46
CA SER A 270 0.21 10.65 7.37
C SER A 270 1.08 9.88 6.37
N PHE A 271 2.20 10.43 5.92
CA PHE A 271 3.05 9.75 4.93
C PHE A 271 3.80 8.54 5.50
N VAL A 272 4.23 8.60 6.77
CA VAL A 272 4.81 7.44 7.47
C VAL A 272 3.81 6.30 7.56
N LEU A 273 2.59 6.57 8.07
CA LEU A 273 1.54 5.56 8.20
C LEU A 273 1.10 5.01 6.84
N ALA A 274 0.92 5.88 5.84
CA ALA A 274 0.49 5.52 4.48
C ALA A 274 1.33 4.40 3.89
N ARG A 275 2.65 4.58 3.94
CA ARG A 275 3.58 3.80 3.13
C ARG A 275 4.10 2.58 3.89
N LYS A 276 4.28 2.70 5.20
CA LYS A 276 4.82 1.62 6.04
C LYS A 276 3.96 0.37 6.00
N ASP A 277 2.67 0.50 6.27
CA ASP A 277 1.79 -0.64 6.51
C ASP A 277 1.29 -1.26 5.22
N THR A 278 0.98 -0.40 4.24
CA THR A 278 0.50 -0.86 2.95
C THR A 278 1.59 -1.62 2.18
N MET A 279 2.82 -1.10 2.14
CA MET A 279 3.92 -1.77 1.45
C MET A 279 4.39 -3.04 2.17
N SER A 280 4.42 -3.05 3.51
CA SER A 280 4.83 -4.24 4.27
C SER A 280 3.81 -5.36 4.13
N SER A 281 2.52 -5.06 4.28
CA SER A 281 1.43 -6.03 4.08
C SER A 281 1.43 -6.62 2.66
N ALA A 282 1.49 -5.76 1.63
CA ALA A 282 1.53 -6.22 0.24
C ALA A 282 2.71 -7.15 -0.04
N ARG A 283 3.92 -6.80 0.43
CA ARG A 283 5.12 -7.62 0.23
C ARG A 283 5.08 -8.91 1.04
N THR A 284 4.55 -8.88 2.26
CA THR A 284 4.41 -10.08 3.11
C THR A 284 3.51 -11.10 2.41
N TRP A 285 2.33 -10.68 1.93
CA TRP A 285 1.44 -11.56 1.18
C TRP A 285 2.02 -12.02 -0.14
N PHE A 286 2.74 -11.15 -0.86
CA PHE A 286 3.45 -11.53 -2.07
C PHE A 286 4.46 -12.67 -1.81
N PHE A 287 5.36 -12.51 -0.83
CA PHE A 287 6.35 -13.55 -0.51
C PHE A 287 5.70 -14.83 0.01
N TRP A 288 4.65 -14.72 0.83
CA TRP A 288 3.87 -15.87 1.29
C TRP A 288 3.28 -16.67 0.12
N LEU A 289 2.64 -15.98 -0.83
CA LEU A 289 2.05 -16.60 -2.01
C LEU A 289 3.12 -17.13 -2.96
N LEU A 290 4.25 -16.44 -3.10
CA LEU A 290 5.36 -16.91 -3.92
C LEU A 290 5.93 -18.22 -3.39
N ALA A 291 6.19 -18.29 -2.08
CA ALA A 291 6.69 -19.50 -1.40
C ALA A 291 5.72 -20.68 -1.50
N ALA A 292 4.40 -20.42 -1.54
CA ALA A 292 3.39 -21.44 -1.75
C ALA A 292 3.23 -21.88 -3.23
N ASN A 293 3.90 -21.22 -4.18
CA ASN A 293 3.71 -21.42 -5.62
C ASN A 293 5.05 -21.47 -6.38
N SER A 294 5.72 -22.63 -6.32
CA SER A 294 7.05 -22.86 -6.91
C SER A 294 7.16 -22.55 -8.42
N ARG A 295 6.07 -22.75 -9.19
CA ARG A 295 6.04 -22.34 -10.61
C ARG A 295 6.14 -20.83 -10.77
N CYS A 296 5.42 -20.07 -9.95
CA CYS A 296 5.45 -18.62 -9.97
C CYS A 296 6.81 -18.11 -9.50
N GLU A 297 7.34 -18.67 -8.41
CA GLU A 297 8.68 -18.36 -7.90
C GLU A 297 9.75 -18.53 -8.98
N ARG A 298 9.77 -19.69 -9.64
CA ARG A 298 10.73 -19.97 -10.70
C ARG A 298 10.65 -18.98 -11.86
N ARG A 299 9.44 -18.64 -12.33
CA ARG A 299 9.27 -17.68 -13.43
C ARG A 299 9.69 -16.27 -13.03
N VAL A 300 9.41 -15.85 -11.79
CA VAL A 300 9.91 -14.58 -11.25
C VAL A 300 11.43 -14.56 -11.20
N TYR A 301 12.04 -15.66 -10.75
CA TYR A 301 13.50 -15.80 -10.71
C TYR A 301 14.12 -15.77 -12.12
N GLU A 302 13.56 -16.52 -13.08
CA GLU A 302 14.00 -16.54 -14.48
C GLU A 302 13.94 -15.13 -15.09
N GLU A 303 12.84 -14.39 -14.88
CA GLU A 303 12.72 -13.01 -15.36
C GLU A 303 13.76 -12.08 -14.72
N ALA A 304 13.92 -12.14 -13.40
CA ALA A 304 14.88 -11.31 -12.67
C ALA A 304 16.34 -11.61 -13.08
N ALA A 305 16.71 -12.89 -13.22
CA ALA A 305 18.03 -13.31 -13.64
C ALA A 305 18.32 -12.90 -15.10
N SER A 306 17.34 -13.02 -15.99
CA SER A 306 17.50 -12.64 -17.40
C SER A 306 17.87 -11.16 -17.56
N LEU A 307 17.30 -10.27 -16.75
CA LEU A 307 17.61 -8.84 -16.80
C LEU A 307 18.99 -8.52 -16.20
N SER A 308 19.44 -9.29 -15.21
CA SER A 308 20.78 -9.13 -14.63
C SER A 308 21.88 -9.56 -15.61
N LEU A 309 21.61 -10.52 -16.50
CA LEU A 309 22.56 -10.99 -17.51
C LEU A 309 22.73 -10.03 -18.70
N HIS A 310 21.70 -9.26 -19.04
CA HIS A 310 21.74 -8.28 -20.15
C HIS A 310 22.19 -6.88 -19.71
N GLY A 311 22.38 -6.65 -18.40
CA GLY A 311 22.78 -5.36 -17.80
C GLY A 311 24.23 -5.27 -17.34
N HIS A 312 25.12 -6.19 -17.74
CA HIS A 312 26.55 -6.16 -17.40
C HIS A 312 27.40 -5.72 -18.61
N GLY A 313 27.53 -4.41 -18.74
CA GLY A 313 28.68 -3.75 -19.33
C GLY A 313 29.17 -2.71 -18.32
N ASP A 314 30.34 -2.99 -17.75
CA ASP A 314 31.20 -2.14 -16.94
C ASP A 314 30.81 -1.64 -15.53
N ASP A 315 31.87 -1.67 -14.72
CA ASP A 315 32.10 -1.09 -13.41
C ASP A 315 31.63 0.36 -13.31
N HIS A 316 30.36 0.54 -12.97
CA HIS A 316 29.86 1.84 -12.57
C HIS A 316 29.62 1.84 -11.07
N GLY A 317 30.48 2.59 -10.37
CA GLY A 317 30.32 2.95 -8.97
C GLY A 317 28.93 3.50 -8.65
N VAL A 318 28.66 3.63 -7.36
CA VAL A 318 27.39 3.97 -6.68
C VAL A 318 26.58 5.16 -7.26
N ASP A 319 27.12 5.89 -8.24
CA ASP A 319 26.57 7.12 -8.81
C ASP A 319 25.90 6.99 -10.19
N ASP A 320 25.98 5.85 -10.90
CA ASP A 320 25.36 5.75 -12.24
C ASP A 320 23.89 5.31 -12.19
N VAL A 321 23.04 6.24 -11.74
CA VAL A 321 21.57 6.11 -11.67
C VAL A 321 20.93 6.67 -12.93
N ASP A 322 21.57 6.48 -14.09
CA ASP A 322 21.04 6.97 -15.35
C ASP A 322 20.17 5.92 -16.03
N GLY A 323 18.86 5.95 -15.76
CA GLY A 323 17.84 5.31 -16.60
C GLY A 323 17.74 3.79 -16.55
N GLY A 324 18.84 3.03 -16.41
CA GLY A 324 18.91 1.57 -16.50
C GLY A 324 17.99 0.85 -15.52
N GLY A 325 18.24 0.99 -14.21
CA GLY A 325 17.48 0.25 -13.19
C GLY A 325 15.96 0.49 -13.16
N TYR A 326 15.48 1.69 -13.50
CA TYR A 326 14.03 1.94 -13.58
C TYR A 326 13.41 1.46 -14.89
N ASN A 327 14.20 1.44 -15.97
CA ASN A 327 13.76 0.92 -17.26
C ASN A 327 13.78 -0.62 -17.27
N GLU A 328 14.74 -1.24 -16.59
CA GLU A 328 14.79 -2.68 -16.30
C GLU A 328 13.53 -3.13 -15.54
N LEU A 329 13.13 -2.40 -14.49
CA LEU A 329 11.88 -2.66 -13.76
C LEU A 329 10.61 -2.55 -14.63
N ARG A 330 10.66 -1.83 -15.76
CA ARG A 330 9.52 -1.77 -16.70
C ARG A 330 9.39 -3.04 -17.53
N GLY A 331 10.50 -3.72 -17.79
CA GLY A 331 10.53 -5.01 -18.50
C GLY A 331 10.09 -6.21 -17.67
N MET A 332 9.93 -6.04 -16.35
CA MET A 332 9.50 -7.08 -15.41
C MET A 332 7.97 -7.30 -15.44
N HIS A 333 7.45 -7.70 -16.60
CA HIS A 333 6.02 -7.91 -16.81
C HIS A 333 5.49 -9.06 -15.97
N TYR A 334 6.24 -10.16 -15.87
CA TYR A 334 5.83 -11.31 -15.07
C TYR A 334 5.84 -10.99 -13.59
N LEU A 335 6.89 -10.41 -13.00
CA LEU A 335 6.96 -10.07 -11.57
C LEU A 335 5.85 -9.11 -11.13
N HIS A 336 5.42 -8.21 -12.02
CA HIS A 336 4.32 -7.30 -11.73
C HIS A 336 2.97 -8.03 -11.57
N ALA A 337 2.78 -9.16 -12.25
CA ALA A 337 1.57 -9.95 -12.20
C ALA A 337 1.29 -10.59 -10.81
N PRO A 338 2.18 -11.37 -10.17
CA PRO A 338 1.96 -11.95 -8.85
C PRO A 338 1.91 -10.89 -7.76
N ILE A 339 2.62 -9.76 -7.89
CA ILE A 339 2.47 -8.62 -6.96
C ILE A 339 1.02 -8.09 -7.02
N THR A 340 0.49 -7.88 -8.23
CA THR A 340 -0.88 -7.40 -8.43
C THR A 340 -1.91 -8.43 -7.99
N GLU A 341 -1.68 -9.71 -8.28
CA GLU A 341 -2.55 -10.81 -7.86
C GLU A 341 -2.56 -11.01 -6.33
N ALA A 342 -1.41 -10.86 -5.69
CA ALA A 342 -1.30 -10.91 -4.23
C ALA A 342 -2.13 -9.81 -3.59
N MET A 343 -2.07 -8.58 -4.12
CA MET A 343 -2.88 -7.46 -3.63
C MET A 343 -4.37 -7.57 -4.01
N ARG A 344 -4.74 -8.30 -5.08
CA ARG A 344 -6.15 -8.62 -5.38
C ARG A 344 -6.74 -9.50 -4.30
N LEU A 345 -6.01 -10.54 -3.90
CA LEU A 345 -6.44 -11.45 -2.85
C LEU A 345 -6.26 -10.84 -1.45
N TYR A 346 -5.20 -10.10 -1.21
CA TYR A 346 -4.86 -9.57 0.11
C TYR A 346 -4.55 -8.08 0.00
N PRO A 347 -5.56 -7.25 -0.32
CA PRO A 347 -5.38 -5.81 -0.41
C PRO A 347 -4.97 -5.27 0.96
N PRO A 348 -3.93 -4.41 1.05
CA PRO A 348 -3.52 -3.86 2.33
C PRO A 348 -4.60 -3.02 3.03
N VAL A 349 -5.49 -2.39 2.24
CA VAL A 349 -6.68 -1.69 2.73
C VAL A 349 -7.93 -2.41 2.20
N PRO A 350 -8.49 -3.36 2.97
CA PRO A 350 -9.55 -4.23 2.47
C PRO A 350 -10.92 -3.55 2.35
N ILE A 351 -11.22 -2.60 3.23
CA ILE A 351 -12.48 -1.84 3.25
C ILE A 351 -12.15 -0.36 3.19
N ASN A 352 -12.83 0.34 2.29
CA ASN A 352 -12.69 1.78 2.11
C ASN A 352 -14.02 2.45 2.36
N SER A 353 -14.05 3.30 3.39
CA SER A 353 -15.24 4.02 3.79
C SER A 353 -15.28 5.46 3.30
N ARG A 354 -16.47 5.88 2.88
CA ARG A 354 -16.83 7.25 2.51
C ARG A 354 -18.20 7.57 3.11
N ALA A 355 -18.51 8.83 3.32
CA ALA A 355 -19.84 9.29 3.68
C ALA A 355 -20.40 10.16 2.55
N ALA A 356 -21.67 9.96 2.21
CA ALA A 356 -22.38 10.86 1.30
C ALA A 356 -22.60 12.21 2.01
N ALA A 357 -22.14 13.31 1.42
CA ALA A 357 -22.34 14.65 1.98
C ALA A 357 -23.80 15.09 1.83
N VAL A 358 -24.40 14.82 0.67
CA VAL A 358 -25.81 14.99 0.36
C VAL A 358 -26.40 13.70 -0.21
N GLY A 359 -27.73 13.60 -0.21
CA GLY A 359 -28.43 12.44 -0.76
C GLY A 359 -28.08 12.22 -2.24
N ASP A 360 -27.99 10.95 -2.65
CA ASP A 360 -27.61 10.51 -3.99
C ASP A 360 -28.35 9.23 -4.38
N VAL A 361 -28.34 8.89 -5.67
CA VAL A 361 -28.86 7.63 -6.19
C VAL A 361 -27.74 6.92 -6.94
N LEU A 362 -27.38 5.75 -6.45
CA LEU A 362 -26.37 4.89 -7.05
C LEU A 362 -26.78 4.41 -8.45
N PRO A 363 -25.83 4.10 -9.37
CA PRO A 363 -26.12 3.60 -10.72
C PRO A 363 -27.10 2.44 -10.82
N ASP A 364 -27.31 1.70 -9.74
CA ASP A 364 -28.27 0.62 -9.66
C ASP A 364 -29.66 0.97 -9.11
N GLY A 365 -29.90 2.24 -8.82
CA GLY A 365 -31.14 2.78 -8.27
C GLY A 365 -31.18 2.85 -6.74
N THR A 366 -30.14 2.38 -6.04
CA THR A 366 -30.10 2.44 -4.58
C THR A 366 -30.02 3.89 -4.10
N THR A 367 -30.98 4.32 -3.28
CA THR A 367 -30.97 5.65 -2.66
C THR A 367 -30.03 5.69 -1.45
N VAL A 368 -29.17 6.69 -1.41
CA VAL A 368 -28.23 6.96 -0.31
C VAL A 368 -28.57 8.32 0.27
N HIS A 369 -28.81 8.42 1.58
CA HIS A 369 -29.10 9.70 2.22
C HIS A 369 -27.82 10.39 2.70
N GLY A 370 -27.89 11.72 2.88
CA GLY A 370 -26.78 12.49 3.46
C GLY A 370 -26.37 11.93 4.84
N GLY A 371 -25.06 11.83 5.05
CA GLY A 371 -24.44 11.26 6.26
C GLY A 371 -24.32 9.73 6.26
N TRP A 372 -24.88 9.02 5.27
CA TRP A 372 -24.75 7.57 5.19
C TRP A 372 -23.35 7.15 4.75
N PHE A 373 -22.86 6.07 5.36
CA PHE A 373 -21.63 5.44 4.88
C PHE A 373 -21.88 4.70 3.56
N SER A 374 -20.95 4.85 2.64
CA SER A 374 -20.91 4.25 1.32
C SER A 374 -19.54 3.61 1.15
N ASP A 375 -19.47 2.33 1.53
CA ASP A 375 -18.23 1.59 1.64
C ASP A 375 -18.10 0.60 0.49
N TYR A 376 -16.87 0.37 0.03
CA TYR A 376 -16.55 -0.76 -0.83
C TYR A 376 -15.47 -1.62 -0.21
N CYS A 377 -15.60 -2.94 -0.41
CA CYS A 377 -14.69 -3.94 0.14
C CYS A 377 -13.83 -4.52 -1.00
N ALA A 378 -12.63 -3.98 -1.18
CA ALA A 378 -11.66 -4.47 -2.16
C ALA A 378 -11.33 -5.97 -1.95
N TYR A 379 -11.31 -6.43 -0.70
CA TYR A 379 -11.07 -7.84 -0.36
C TYR A 379 -12.18 -8.76 -0.90
N ALA A 380 -13.45 -8.35 -0.74
CA ALA A 380 -14.60 -9.08 -1.25
C ALA A 380 -14.64 -9.00 -2.78
N MET A 381 -14.46 -7.81 -3.35
CA MET A 381 -14.45 -7.58 -4.79
C MET A 381 -13.37 -8.41 -5.51
N GLY A 382 -12.20 -8.57 -4.89
CA GLY A 382 -11.16 -9.46 -5.39
C GLY A 382 -11.67 -10.89 -5.59
N ARG A 383 -12.63 -11.36 -4.79
CA ARG A 383 -13.13 -12.76 -4.78
C ARG A 383 -14.54 -12.92 -5.35
N MET A 384 -15.04 -11.93 -6.09
CA MET A 384 -16.34 -12.02 -6.73
C MET A 384 -16.21 -12.74 -8.09
N PRO A 385 -16.90 -13.86 -8.33
CA PRO A 385 -16.90 -14.51 -9.64
C PRO A 385 -17.40 -13.59 -10.76
N GLN A 386 -18.32 -12.68 -10.42
CA GLN A 386 -18.80 -11.65 -11.33
C GLN A 386 -17.71 -10.68 -11.74
N LEU A 387 -16.62 -10.50 -10.98
CA LEU A 387 -15.51 -9.63 -11.37
C LEU A 387 -14.31 -10.42 -11.88
N TRP A 388 -14.12 -11.68 -11.50
CA TRP A 388 -12.85 -12.40 -11.71
C TRP A 388 -13.01 -13.82 -12.23
N ASP A 389 -14.21 -14.20 -12.68
CA ASP A 389 -14.58 -15.55 -13.10
C ASP A 389 -14.55 -16.55 -11.94
N ASP A 390 -14.91 -17.82 -12.19
CA ASP A 390 -15.08 -18.82 -11.11
C ASP A 390 -13.79 -19.09 -10.33
N ASP A 391 -12.64 -18.87 -10.95
CA ASP A 391 -11.31 -19.01 -10.35
C ASP A 391 -10.87 -17.78 -9.54
N CYS A 392 -11.79 -16.87 -9.23
CA CYS A 392 -11.54 -15.64 -8.46
C CYS A 392 -10.87 -15.85 -7.09
N ARG A 393 -10.86 -17.06 -6.55
CA ARG A 393 -10.21 -17.37 -5.27
C ARG A 393 -8.81 -17.95 -5.43
N GLU A 394 -8.42 -18.33 -6.63
CA GLU A 394 -7.12 -18.90 -6.94
C GLU A 394 -6.09 -17.79 -7.09
N PHE A 395 -4.84 -18.09 -6.70
CA PHE A 395 -3.70 -17.22 -7.00
C PHE A 395 -3.19 -17.55 -8.41
N ARG A 396 -3.61 -16.75 -9.40
CA ARG A 396 -3.26 -16.96 -10.80
C ARG A 396 -2.66 -15.68 -11.41
N PRO A 397 -1.35 -15.43 -11.24
CA PRO A 397 -0.67 -14.26 -11.82
C PRO A 397 -0.94 -14.08 -13.30
N GLU A 398 -1.06 -15.18 -14.06
CA GLU A 398 -1.28 -15.18 -15.51
C GLU A 398 -2.55 -14.44 -15.93
N ARG A 399 -3.51 -14.15 -15.04
CA ARG A 399 -4.68 -13.32 -15.38
C ARG A 399 -4.34 -11.88 -15.73
N TRP A 400 -3.15 -11.43 -15.33
CA TRP A 400 -2.66 -10.07 -15.57
C TRP A 400 -1.76 -9.98 -16.80
N LEU A 401 -1.67 -11.05 -17.60
CA LEU A 401 -0.83 -11.13 -18.78
C LEU A 401 -1.71 -11.27 -20.03
N ASP A 402 -1.28 -10.66 -21.13
CA ASP A 402 -1.87 -10.95 -22.45
C ASP A 402 -1.24 -12.20 -23.10
N GLY A 403 -1.63 -12.49 -24.34
CA GLY A 403 -1.09 -13.62 -25.11
C GLY A 403 0.41 -13.52 -25.41
N GLY A 404 1.01 -12.33 -25.32
CA GLY A 404 2.45 -12.09 -25.45
C GLY A 404 3.21 -12.17 -24.13
N GLY A 405 2.52 -12.34 -23.00
CA GLY A 405 3.14 -12.34 -21.67
C GLY A 405 3.38 -10.93 -21.12
N GLU A 406 2.83 -9.88 -21.74
CA GLU A 406 2.93 -8.52 -21.23
C GLU A 406 1.88 -8.25 -20.15
N PHE A 407 2.28 -7.52 -19.10
CA PHE A 407 1.37 -7.08 -18.06
C PHE A 407 0.27 -6.14 -18.58
N VAL A 408 -0.99 -6.54 -18.39
CA VAL A 408 -2.18 -5.74 -18.70
C VAL A 408 -2.90 -5.35 -17.40
N ALA A 409 -3.02 -4.03 -17.18
CA ALA A 409 -3.79 -3.50 -16.06
C ALA A 409 -5.30 -3.60 -16.35
N VAL A 410 -6.09 -3.93 -15.32
CA VAL A 410 -7.55 -3.84 -15.38
C VAL A 410 -8.04 -2.47 -14.90
N ASP A 411 -9.30 -2.15 -15.19
CA ASP A 411 -9.96 -0.93 -14.74
C ASP A 411 -9.93 -0.79 -13.20
N ALA A 412 -9.76 0.45 -12.72
CA ALA A 412 -9.59 0.75 -11.31
C ALA A 412 -10.86 0.52 -10.48
N ALA A 413 -12.05 0.49 -11.09
CA ALA A 413 -13.27 0.14 -10.40
C ALA A 413 -13.45 -1.39 -10.26
N ARG A 414 -12.87 -2.18 -11.16
CA ARG A 414 -12.75 -3.65 -11.01
C ARG A 414 -11.68 -4.04 -9.97
N TYR A 415 -10.57 -3.30 -9.94
CA TYR A 415 -9.45 -3.52 -9.02
C TYR A 415 -9.11 -2.23 -8.23
N PRO A 416 -9.87 -1.91 -7.16
CA PRO A 416 -9.78 -0.61 -6.49
C PRO A 416 -8.71 -0.54 -5.39
N VAL A 417 -7.67 -1.39 -5.45
CA VAL A 417 -6.60 -1.47 -4.42
C VAL A 417 -5.89 -0.12 -4.22
N PHE A 418 -5.72 0.65 -5.29
CA PHE A 418 -5.05 1.96 -5.25
C PHE A 418 -6.02 3.16 -5.31
N HIS A 419 -7.33 2.90 -5.20
CA HIS A 419 -8.42 3.82 -5.44
C HIS A 419 -8.46 4.37 -6.89
N ALA A 420 -9.66 4.47 -7.47
CA ALA A 420 -9.86 5.13 -8.76
C ALA A 420 -9.84 6.67 -8.56
N ALA A 421 -8.67 7.29 -8.49
CA ALA A 421 -8.59 8.76 -8.50
C ALA A 421 -8.76 9.29 -9.94
N ARG A 422 -9.53 10.37 -10.12
CA ARG A 422 -9.68 11.05 -11.41
C ARG A 422 -8.32 11.39 -12.02
N GLY A 423 -8.09 10.89 -13.23
CA GLY A 423 -7.04 11.36 -14.11
C GLY A 423 -7.09 10.67 -15.46
N ARG A 424 -7.82 11.31 -16.38
CA ARG A 424 -7.89 11.11 -17.85
C ARG A 424 -7.95 9.66 -18.34
N ALA A 425 -9.04 9.34 -19.05
CA ALA A 425 -9.04 8.32 -20.08
C ALA A 425 -7.88 8.58 -21.04
N SER A 426 -6.79 7.81 -20.88
CA SER A 426 -5.69 7.56 -21.83
C SER A 426 -4.44 7.13 -21.04
N GLY A 427 -4.18 5.82 -20.99
CA GLY A 427 -2.85 5.18 -20.96
C GLY A 427 -1.74 5.62 -19.99
N ARG A 428 -1.90 6.64 -19.14
CA ARG A 428 -0.83 7.16 -18.27
C ARG A 428 -1.07 6.72 -16.84
N ARG A 429 -0.29 5.72 -16.43
CA ARG A 429 -0.28 5.11 -15.09
C ARG A 429 -0.06 6.18 -14.02
N TRP A 430 -1.05 6.35 -13.13
CA TRP A 430 -0.83 7.05 -11.85
C TRP A 430 0.07 6.18 -10.96
N ARG A 431 1.21 6.74 -10.57
CA ARG A 431 2.21 6.14 -9.68
C ARG A 431 2.26 6.98 -8.41
N MET A 432 1.30 6.78 -7.51
CA MET A 432 1.46 7.24 -6.13
C MET A 432 1.54 6.06 -5.15
N CYS A 433 1.09 4.87 -5.56
CA CYS A 433 1.10 3.68 -4.72
C CYS A 433 1.53 2.38 -5.45
N ARG A 434 1.97 2.44 -6.72
CA ARG A 434 2.59 1.29 -7.40
C ARG A 434 4.09 1.31 -7.24
#